data_AF-A0AAN6YLX3-F1
#
_entry.id   AF-A0AAN6YLX3-F1
#
_cell.length_a   1.000
_cell.length_b   1.000
_cell.length_c   1.000
_cell.angle_alpha   90.00
_cell.angle_beta   90.00
_cell.angle_gamma   90.00
#
_symmetry.space_group_name_H-M   'P 1'
#
loop_
_entity.id
_entity.type
_entity.pdbx_description
1 polymer ?
#
loop_
_entity_poly.entity_id
_entity_poly.type
_entity_poly.pdbx_seq_one_letter_code
_entity_poly.pdbx_strand_id
1 'polypeptide(L)' 'PPTRYEPEEKQWLKDNFGGEFHLLPNYRLSIYDEDERDEGRDIVRGMMKYD' A
#
# COMPACT_ATOMS: atom_id res chain seq x y z
N PRO A 1 5.25 1.92 17.10
CA PRO A 1 4.12 1.41 16.29
C PRO A 1 4.54 0.17 15.48
N PRO A 2 3.70 -0.88 15.40
CA PRO A 2 3.90 -1.91 14.37
C PRO A 2 3.99 -1.22 13.00
N THR A 3 4.83 -1.76 12.12
CA THR A 3 4.99 -1.20 10.78
C THR A 3 3.66 -1.29 10.03
N ARG A 4 3.24 -0.21 9.35
CA ARG A 4 1.97 -0.19 8.59
C ARG A 4 1.89 -1.35 7.60
N TYR A 5 3.02 -1.66 6.97
CA TYR A 5 3.21 -2.81 6.10
C TYR A 5 4.06 -3.87 6.78
N GLU A 6 3.67 -5.13 6.62
CA GLU A 6 4.54 -6.27 6.86
C GLU A 6 5.70 -6.28 5.84
N PRO A 7 6.83 -6.96 6.14
CA PRO A 7 7.99 -6.98 5.25
C PRO A 7 7.65 -7.44 3.82
N GLU A 8 6.80 -8.46 3.68
CA GLU A 8 6.36 -9.01 2.40
C GLU A 8 5.51 -7.99 1.62
N GLU A 9 4.58 -7.33 2.31
CA GLU A 9 3.73 -6.30 1.71
C GLU A 9 4.57 -5.12 1.23
N LYS A 10 5.55 -4.70 2.03
CA LYS A 10 6.46 -3.60 1.68
C LYS A 10 7.34 -3.93 0.49
N GLN A 11 7.80 -5.17 0.38
CA GLN A 11 8.62 -5.61 -0.76
C GLN A 11 7.75 -5.66 -2.02
N TRP A 12 6.57 -6.27 -1.96
CA TRP A 12 5.63 -6.33 -3.07
C TRP A 12 5.24 -4.94 -3.57
N LEU A 13 4.98 -3.99 -2.65
CA LEU A 13 4.69 -2.59 -2.97
C LEU A 13 5.82 -1.91 -3.73
N LYS A 14 7.07 -2.22 -3.36
CA LYS A 14 8.27 -1.68 -4.01
C LYS A 14 8.46 -2.27 -5.40
N ASP A 15 8.23 -3.56 -5.57
CA ASP A 15 8.44 -4.26 -6.84
C ASP A 15 7.38 -3.91 -7.88
N ASN A 16 6.11 -3.73 -7.45
CA ASN A 16 4.99 -3.48 -8.37
C ASN A 16 4.70 -2.00 -8.61
N PHE A 17 4.82 -1.16 -7.57
CA PHE A 17 4.43 0.25 -7.64
C PHE A 17 5.58 1.21 -7.36
N GLY A 18 6.73 0.75 -6.89
CA GLY A 18 7.82 1.61 -6.42
C GLY A 18 7.59 2.19 -5.01
N GLY A 19 6.53 1.76 -4.30
CA GLY A 19 6.21 2.16 -2.94
C GLY A 19 4.85 2.86 -2.77
N GLU A 20 4.49 3.13 -1.52
CA GLU A 20 3.18 3.65 -1.12
C GLU A 20 2.88 5.01 -1.75
N PHE A 21 3.89 5.87 -1.84
CA PHE A 21 3.79 7.20 -2.45
C PHE A 21 3.36 7.15 -3.93
N HIS A 22 3.63 6.05 -4.62
CA HIS A 22 3.23 5.85 -6.00
C HIS A 22 1.91 5.07 -6.12
N LEU A 23 1.63 4.14 -5.20
CA LEU A 23 0.36 3.42 -5.16
C LEU A 23 -0.82 4.37 -4.91
N LEU A 24 -0.79 5.14 -3.81
CA LEU A 24 -1.95 5.89 -3.33
C LEU A 24 -2.55 6.85 -4.39
N PRO A 25 -1.74 7.65 -5.12
CA PRO A 25 -2.29 8.53 -6.15
C PRO A 25 -2.98 7.79 -7.31
N ASN A 26 -2.59 6.55 -7.63
CA ASN A 26 -3.27 5.75 -8.66
C ASN A 26 -4.72 5.39 -8.26
N TYR A 27 -5.00 5.33 -6.96
CA TYR A 27 -6.33 5.07 -6.38
C TYR A 27 -7.02 6.35 -5.89
N ARG A 28 -6.46 7.54 -6.18
CA ARG A 28 -6.94 8.84 -5.68
C ARG A 28 -6.94 8.95 -4.15
N LEU A 29 -6.03 8.22 -3.51
CA LEU A 29 -5.79 8.25 -2.07
C LEU A 29 -4.64 9.21 -1.75
N SER A 30 -4.70 9.82 -0.58
CA SER A 30 -3.74 10.76 -0.02
C SER A 30 -2.78 10.04 0.93
N ILE A 31 -1.48 10.34 0.81
CA ILE A 31 -0.49 9.88 1.77
C ILE A 31 -0.47 10.70 3.08
N TYR A 32 -1.29 11.74 3.16
CA TYR A 32 -1.42 12.59 4.34
C TYR A 32 -2.65 12.26 5.19
N ASP A 33 -3.53 11.40 4.69
CA ASP A 33 -4.72 10.93 5.39
C ASP A 33 -4.45 9.50 5.90
N GLU A 34 -4.63 9.25 7.19
CA GLU A 34 -4.31 7.94 7.76
C GLU A 34 -5.33 6.86 7.37
N ASP A 35 -6.59 7.23 7.19
CA ASP A 35 -7.66 6.31 6.80
C ASP A 35 -7.48 5.90 5.34
N GLU A 36 -7.14 6.84 4.46
CA GLU A 36 -6.86 6.54 3.05
C GLU A 36 -5.58 5.71 2.87
N ARG A 37 -4.60 5.83 3.78
CA ARG A 37 -3.43 4.95 3.79
C ARG A 37 -3.75 3.53 4.21
N ASP A 38 -4.66 3.38 5.16
CA ASP A 38 -5.12 2.07 5.60
C ASP A 38 -5.96 1.40 4.50
N GLU A 39 -6.77 2.17 3.74
CA GLU A 39 -7.41 1.70 2.52
C GLU A 39 -6.38 1.25 1.47
N GLY A 40 -5.32 2.03 1.25
CA GLY A 40 -4.22 1.67 0.35
C GLY A 40 -3.56 0.34 0.72
N ARG A 41 -3.44 0.03 2.01
CA ARG A 41 -2.91 -1.25 2.48
C ARG A 41 -3.88 -2.41 2.20
N ASP A 42 -5.18 -2.21 2.37
CA ASP A 42 -6.17 -3.24 2.04
C ASP A 42 -6.19 -3.56 0.54
N ILE A 43 -5.98 -2.55 -0.31
CA ILE A 43 -5.79 -2.73 -1.75
C ILE A 43 -4.56 -3.61 -2.04
N VAL A 44 -3.42 -3.31 -1.41
CA VAL A 44 -2.18 -4.09 -1.55
C VAL A 44 -2.39 -5.54 -1.15
N ARG A 45 -3.02 -5.78 -0.01
CA ARG A 45 -3.35 -7.14 0.47
C ARG A 45 -4.30 -7.86 -0.48
N GLY A 46 -5.28 -7.14 -1.01
CA GLY A 46 -6.19 -7.65 -2.03
C GLY A 46 -5.44 -8.10 -3.27
N MET A 47 -4.53 -7.27 -3.79
CA MET A 47 -3.74 -7.60 -4.98
C MET A 47 -2.79 -8.77 -4.73
N MET A 48 -2.02 -8.75 -3.64
CA MET A 48 -1.11 -9.83 -3.27
C MET A 48 -1.81 -11.18 -3.11
N LYS A 49 -3.10 -11.21 -2.76
CA LYS A 49 -3.88 -12.44 -2.65
C LYS A 49 -4.22 -13.06 -4.01
N TYR A 50 -4.27 -12.25 -5.07
CA TYR A 50 -4.65 -12.67 -6.43
C TYR A 50 -3.49 -12.64 -7.43
N ASP A 51 -2.29 -12.26 -6.98
CA ASP A 51 -1.02 -12.33 -7.70
C ASP A 51 -0.41 -13.75 -7.60
#